data_AF-A0A920VYL4-F1
#
_entry.id   AF-A0A920VYL4-F1
#
_cell.length_a   1.000
_cell.length_b   1.000
_cell.length_c   1.000
_cell.angle_alpha   90.00
_cell.angle_beta   90.00
_cell.angle_gamma   90.00
#
_symmetry.space_group_name_H-M   'P 1'
#
loop_
_entity.id
_entity.type
_entity.pdbx_description
1 polymer ?
#
loop_
_entity_poly.entity_id
_entity_poly.type
_entity_poly.pdbx_seq_one_letter_code
_entity_poly.pdbx_strand_id
1 'polypeptide(L)'
;MKVDREERPDVDKIHMDALHALGQQGGWPLNMFLTPGGKPVTGGTYFPPKPMYGRKSFRELLENLVFIWENEREKIYSTADEITSHLQQQAVPSYNGLPELNWEVEEKGR
;
A
#
# COMPACT_ATOMS: atom_id res chain seq x y z
N MET A 1 -11.94 4.62 -5.10
CA MET A 1 -11.33 5.89 -5.57
C MET A 1 -10.44 5.55 -6.75
N LYS A 2 -10.47 6.32 -7.84
CA LYS A 2 -9.46 6.22 -8.90
C LYS A 2 -8.42 7.29 -8.63
N VAL A 3 -7.15 6.89 -8.60
CA VAL A 3 -6.02 7.80 -8.36
C VAL A 3 -5.20 7.86 -9.64
N ASP A 4 -4.86 9.08 -10.06
CA ASP A 4 -3.94 9.28 -11.18
C ASP A 4 -2.49 9.30 -10.68
N ARG A 5 -1.63 8.49 -11.30
CA ARG A 5 -0.22 8.34 -10.87
C ARG A 5 0.58 9.61 -11.11
N GLU A 6 0.30 10.34 -12.19
CA GLU A 6 1.06 11.56 -12.52
C GLU A 6 0.72 12.69 -11.54
N GLU A 7 -0.51 12.70 -11.04
CA GLU A 7 -0.96 13.65 -10.03
C GLU A 7 -0.54 13.25 -8.60
N ARG A 8 -0.46 11.94 -8.30
CA ARG A 8 -0.17 11.40 -6.95
C ARG A 8 0.82 10.22 -6.97
N PRO A 9 2.10 10.46 -7.34
CA PRO A 9 3.13 9.42 -7.37
C PRO A 9 3.47 8.89 -5.96
N ASP A 10 3.26 9.70 -4.93
CA ASP A 10 3.40 9.33 -3.52
C ASP A 10 2.43 8.21 -3.14
N VAL A 11 1.18 8.33 -3.60
CA VAL A 11 0.12 7.34 -3.34
C VAL A 11 0.42 6.06 -4.10
N ASP A 12 0.78 6.13 -5.39
CA ASP A 12 1.13 4.95 -6.19
C ASP A 12 2.26 4.14 -5.55
N LYS A 13 3.32 4.81 -5.07
CA LYS A 13 4.45 4.16 -4.40
C LYS A 13 4.00 3.37 -3.16
N ILE A 14 3.22 3.97 -2.27
CA ILE A 14 2.73 3.29 -1.05
C ILE A 14 1.90 2.04 -1.41
N HIS A 15 1.08 2.12 -2.44
CA HIS A 15 0.25 0.98 -2.87
C HIS A 15 1.08 -0.11 -3.57
N MET A 16 2.13 0.27 -4.32
CA MET A 16 3.07 -0.68 -4.91
C MET A 16 3.88 -1.41 -3.84
N ASP A 17 4.34 -0.68 -2.82
CA ASP A 17 5.05 -1.27 -1.68
C ASP A 17 4.12 -2.22 -0.91
N ALA A 18 2.84 -1.85 -0.71
CA ALA A 18 1.82 -2.74 -0.14
C ALA A 18 1.63 -4.03 -0.95
N LEU A 19 1.64 -3.92 -2.28
CA LEU A 19 1.52 -5.05 -3.18
C LEU A 19 2.74 -5.99 -3.08
N HIS A 20 3.94 -5.42 -2.96
CA HIS A 20 5.16 -6.20 -2.71
C HIS A 20 5.14 -6.87 -1.32
N ALA A 21 4.63 -6.20 -0.29
CA ALA A 21 4.48 -6.79 1.05
C ALA A 21 3.51 -7.99 1.05
N LEU A 22 2.52 -7.98 0.17
CA LEU A 22 1.62 -9.11 -0.11
C LEU A 22 2.27 -10.25 -0.93
N GLY A 23 3.55 -10.12 -1.29
CA GLY A 23 4.29 -11.08 -2.11
C GLY A 23 3.83 -11.12 -3.57
N GLN A 24 3.10 -10.11 -4.03
CA GLN A 24 2.63 -10.03 -5.41
C GLN A 24 3.65 -9.30 -6.28
N GLN A 25 3.73 -9.68 -7.56
CA GLN A 25 4.55 -8.97 -8.52
C GLN A 25 3.94 -7.58 -8.79
N GLY A 26 4.75 -6.53 -8.64
CA GLY A 26 4.35 -5.17 -8.95
C GLY A 26 4.08 -4.93 -10.43
N GLY A 27 3.39 -3.83 -10.74
CA GLY A 27 3.08 -3.41 -12.09
C GLY A 27 1.76 -2.65 -12.20
N TRP A 28 1.40 -2.28 -13.43
CA TRP A 28 0.16 -1.59 -13.74
C TRP A 28 -0.67 -2.40 -14.75
N PRO A 29 -2.01 -2.29 -14.73
CA PRO A 29 -2.83 -1.47 -13.82
C PRO A 29 -2.74 -1.96 -12.37
N LEU A 30 -2.67 -1.07 -11.38
CA LEU A 30 -2.61 -1.42 -9.96
C LEU A 30 -4.00 -1.35 -9.36
N ASN A 31 -4.46 -2.45 -8.77
CA ASN A 31 -5.75 -2.54 -8.09
C ASN A 31 -5.51 -2.89 -6.62
N MET A 32 -5.88 -1.97 -5.73
CA MET A 32 -5.78 -2.17 -4.29
C MET A 32 -7.13 -2.02 -3.61
N PHE A 33 -7.41 -2.94 -2.70
CA PHE A 33 -8.57 -2.93 -1.80
C PHE A 33 -8.13 -2.49 -0.42
N LEU A 34 -8.80 -1.47 0.10
CA LEU A 34 -8.48 -0.82 1.37
C LEU A 34 -9.65 -0.96 2.34
N THR A 35 -9.35 -0.92 3.63
CA THR A 35 -10.34 -0.68 4.68
C THR A 35 -10.93 0.72 4.57
N PRO A 36 -12.09 1.02 5.22
CA PRO A 36 -12.63 2.38 5.25
C PRO A 36 -11.68 3.43 5.83
N GLY A 37 -10.73 3.01 6.68
CA GLY A 37 -9.67 3.87 7.23
C GLY A 37 -8.46 4.05 6.31
N GLY A 38 -8.49 3.51 5.08
CA GLY A 38 -7.42 3.65 4.10
C GLY A 38 -6.27 2.66 4.22
N LYS A 39 -6.35 1.67 5.11
CA LYS A 39 -5.30 0.64 5.26
C LYS A 39 -5.42 -0.46 4.19
N PRO A 40 -4.33 -0.88 3.54
CA PRO A 40 -4.34 -1.89 2.48
C PRO A 40 -4.69 -3.28 3.00
N VAL A 41 -5.58 -4.00 2.31
CA VAL A 41 -6.01 -5.36 2.67
C VAL A 41 -5.47 -6.39 1.68
N THR A 42 -5.69 -6.16 0.38
CA THR A 42 -5.25 -7.04 -0.69
C THR A 42 -5.24 -6.29 -2.02
N GLY A 43 -4.54 -6.80 -3.02
CA GLY A 43 -4.56 -6.25 -4.36
C GLY A 43 -3.82 -7.08 -5.36
N GLY A 44 -3.72 -6.53 -6.56
CA GLY A 44 -3.10 -7.19 -7.70
C GLY A 44 -2.98 -6.24 -8.87
N THR A 45 -2.28 -6.70 -9.90
CA THR A 45 -2.13 -5.93 -11.12
C THR A 45 -3.32 -6.18 -12.05
N TYR A 46 -3.28 -7.30 -12.77
CA TYR A 46 -4.31 -7.71 -13.70
C TYR A 46 -5.11 -8.91 -13.20
N PHE A 47 -6.42 -8.77 -13.21
CA PHE A 47 -7.38 -9.83 -12.93
C PHE A 47 -8.13 -10.23 -14.21
N PRO A 48 -8.05 -11.49 -14.65
CA PRO A 48 -8.76 -11.92 -15.85
C PRO A 48 -10.29 -11.88 -15.63
N PRO A 49 -11.08 -11.69 -16.71
CA PRO A 49 -12.54 -11.66 -16.60
C PRO A 49 -13.14 -13.02 -16.22
N LYS A 50 -12.41 -14.10 -16.43
CA LYS A 50 -12.73 -15.47 -16.00
C LYS A 50 -11.51 -16.11 -15.36
N PRO A 51 -11.69 -17.07 -14.44
CA PRO A 51 -10.57 -17.74 -13.80
C PRO A 51 -9.73 -18.46 -14.86
N MET A 52 -8.42 -18.27 -14.84
CA MET A 52 -7.53 -18.85 -15.85
C MET A 52 -6.11 -19.03 -15.29
N TYR A 53 -5.47 -20.16 -15.63
CA TYR A 53 -4.09 -20.49 -15.22
C TYR A 53 -3.85 -20.34 -13.70
N GLY A 54 -4.81 -20.79 -12.88
CA GLY A 54 -4.71 -20.72 -11.41
C GLY A 54 -4.91 -19.31 -10.83
N ARG A 55 -5.24 -18.30 -11.65
CA ARG A 55 -5.56 -16.95 -11.20
C ARG A 55 -7.06 -16.78 -11.03
N LYS A 56 -7.46 -16.23 -9.90
CA LYS A 56 -8.84 -15.83 -9.63
C LYS A 56 -9.26 -14.71 -10.59
N SER A 57 -10.53 -14.75 -10.99
CA SER A 57 -11.12 -13.62 -11.70
C SER A 57 -11.35 -12.44 -10.75
N PHE A 58 -11.52 -11.24 -11.31
CA PHE A 58 -11.86 -10.06 -10.50
C PHE A 58 -13.16 -10.28 -9.70
N ARG A 59 -14.13 -10.98 -10.32
CA ARG A 59 -15.41 -11.30 -9.69
C ARG A 59 -15.24 -12.21 -8.47
N GLU A 60 -14.48 -13.29 -8.59
CA GLU A 60 -14.24 -14.20 -7.46
C GLU A 60 -13.50 -13.52 -6.31
N LEU A 61 -12.58 -12.60 -6.64
CA LEU A 61 -11.90 -11.80 -5.62
C LEU A 61 -12.90 -10.94 -4.84
N LEU A 62 -13.80 -10.25 -5.54
CA LEU A 62 -14.83 -9.43 -4.90
C LEU A 62 -15.80 -10.27 -4.07
N GLU A 63 -16.29 -11.39 -4.61
CA GLU A 63 -17.20 -12.29 -3.88
C GLU A 63 -16.54 -12.81 -2.59
N ASN A 64 -15.26 -13.15 -2.64
CA ASN A 64 -14.51 -13.56 -1.45
C ASN A 64 -14.32 -12.42 -0.45
N LEU A 65 -14.00 -11.20 -0.91
CA LEU A 65 -13.86 -10.03 -0.06
C LEU A 65 -15.18 -9.67 0.65
N VAL A 66 -16.31 -9.72 -0.07
CA VAL A 66 -17.63 -9.48 0.51
C VAL A 66 -17.94 -10.53 1.57
N PHE A 67 -17.70 -11.81 1.28
CA PHE A 67 -17.91 -12.88 2.25
C PHE A 67 -17.11 -12.67 3.54
N ILE A 68 -15.81 -12.37 3.44
CA ILE A 68 -14.96 -12.11 4.62
C ILE A 68 -15.42 -10.83 5.34
N TRP A 69 -15.82 -9.79 4.61
CA TRP A 69 -16.30 -8.55 5.22
C TRP A 69 -17.59 -8.71 6.03
N GLU A 70 -18.48 -9.60 5.58
CA GLU A 70 -19.75 -9.90 6.25
C GLU A 70 -19.57 -10.87 7.42
N ASN A 71 -18.73 -11.88 7.26
CA ASN A 71 -18.64 -13.00 8.21
C ASN A 71 -17.42 -12.91 9.15
N GLU A 72 -16.33 -12.27 8.73
CA GLU A 72 -15.01 -12.36 9.35
C GLU A 72 -14.27 -11.00 9.32
N ARG A 73 -14.99 -9.90 9.58
CA ARG A 73 -14.48 -8.53 9.40
C ARG A 73 -13.20 -8.24 10.18
N GLU A 74 -13.03 -8.85 11.36
CA GLU A 74 -11.79 -8.71 12.15
C GLU A 74 -10.56 -9.20 11.41
N LYS A 75 -10.68 -10.25 10.57
CA LYS A 75 -9.55 -10.72 9.74
C LYS A 75 -9.10 -9.65 8.75
N ILE A 76 -10.03 -8.92 8.15
CA ILE A 76 -9.70 -7.81 7.23
C ILE A 76 -8.90 -6.73 7.95
N TYR A 77 -9.31 -6.37 9.17
CA TYR A 77 -8.57 -5.38 9.95
C TYR A 77 -7.20 -5.90 10.39
N SER A 78 -7.09 -7.15 10.85
CA SER A 78 -5.81 -7.77 11.23
C SER A 78 -4.84 -7.80 10.05
N THR A 79 -5.27 -8.29 8.89
CA THR A 79 -4.46 -8.29 7.67
C THR A 79 -4.02 -6.88 7.29
N ALA A 80 -4.93 -5.90 7.40
CA ALA A 80 -4.60 -4.52 7.07
C ALA A 80 -3.59 -3.89 8.03
N ASP A 81 -3.70 -4.22 9.31
CA ASP A 81 -2.76 -3.76 10.33
C ASP A 81 -1.38 -4.40 10.17
N GLU A 82 -1.32 -5.69 9.83
CA GLU A 82 -0.07 -6.40 9.51
C GLU A 82 0.64 -5.74 8.32
N ILE A 83 -0.05 -5.55 7.19
CA ILE A 83 0.54 -4.91 5.99
C ILE A 83 0.98 -3.49 6.32
N THR A 84 0.15 -2.71 7.02
CA THR A 84 0.49 -1.34 7.41
C THR A 84 1.73 -1.30 8.30
N SER A 85 1.84 -2.23 9.25
CA SER A 85 3.00 -2.34 10.15
C SER A 85 4.27 -2.69 9.38
N HIS A 86 4.19 -3.62 8.42
CA HIS A 86 5.32 -3.95 7.54
C HIS A 86 5.77 -2.74 6.71
N LEU A 87 4.83 -1.98 6.16
CA LEU A 87 5.14 -0.77 5.39
C LEU A 87 5.77 0.30 6.27
N GLN A 88 5.29 0.49 7.50
CA GLN A 88 5.89 1.43 8.44
C GLN A 88 7.32 1.03 8.81
N GLN A 89 7.59 -0.26 9.02
CA GLN A 89 8.93 -0.76 9.31
C GLN A 89 9.91 -0.56 8.14
N GLN A 90 9.44 -0.75 6.90
CA GLN A 90 10.23 -0.50 5.70
C GLN A 90 10.38 1.01 5.41
N ALA A 91 9.40 1.80 5.81
CA ALA A 91 9.41 3.25 5.67
C ALA A 91 10.23 3.96 6.75
N VAL A 92 10.66 3.28 7.83
CA VAL A 92 11.69 3.81 8.73
C VAL A 92 12.98 3.88 7.92
N PRO A 93 13.44 5.08 7.52
CA PRO A 93 14.78 5.18 6.98
C PRO A 93 15.70 4.82 8.15
N SER A 94 16.63 3.89 7.95
CA SER A 94 17.86 3.97 8.72
C SER A 94 18.42 5.36 8.45
N TYR A 95 18.28 6.28 9.40
CA TYR A 95 18.85 7.62 9.30
C TYR A 95 20.36 7.51 9.53
N ASN A 96 21.05 6.84 8.61
CA ASN A 96 22.49 6.80 8.53
C ASN A 96 22.94 7.89 7.54
N GLY A 97 23.06 9.11 8.07
CA GLY A 97 23.82 10.18 7.44
C GLY A 97 23.06 11.10 6.49
N LEU A 98 22.57 12.21 7.04
CA LEU A 98 22.79 13.51 6.41
C LEU A 98 23.64 14.34 7.37
N PRO A 99 24.75 14.95 6.91
CA PRO A 99 25.58 15.82 7.74
C PRO A 99 24.78 17.05 8.20
N GLU A 100 25.08 17.50 9.43
CA GLU A 100 24.46 18.62 10.11
C GLU A 100 24.35 19.87 9.23
N LEU A 101 23.14 20.41 9.10
CA LEU A 101 22.96 21.79 8.67
C LEU A 101 23.18 22.70 9.89
N ASN A 102 24.43 23.09 10.13
CA ASN A 102 24.77 24.21 10.99
C ASN A 102 24.18 25.49 10.39
N TRP A 103 23.26 26.13 11.11
CA TRP A 103 22.62 27.37 10.68
C TRP A 103 23.21 28.64 11.29
N GLU A 104 24.44 28.63 11.83
CA GLU A 104 25.14 29.79 12.44
C GLU A 104 24.33 31.11 12.42
N VAL A 105 23.51 31.31 13.45
CA VAL A 105 22.94 32.62 13.75
C VAL A 105 23.90 33.28 14.73
N GLU A 106 24.67 34.23 14.22
CA GLU A 106 25.20 35.46 14.84
C GLU A 106 26.26 35.96 13.85
N GLU A 107 26.20 37.18 13.32
CA GLU A 107 26.49 38.37 14.11
C GLU A 107 25.59 39.56 13.75
N LYS A 108 24.96 40.11 14.78
CA LYS A 108 24.64 41.54 14.86
C LYS A 108 25.65 42.15 15.83
N GLY A 109 26.58 42.97 15.34
CA GLY A 109 27.30 43.90 16.23
C GLY A 109 28.72 44.29 15.84
N ARG A 110 28.89 45.20 14.86
CA ARG A 110 29.41 46.56 15.05
C ARG A 110 29.46 47.33 13.74
#